data_AF-A0A6L6HMJ9-F1
#
_entry.id   AF-A0A6L6HMJ9-F1
#
_cell.length_a   1.000
_cell.length_b   1.000
_cell.length_c   1.000
_cell.angle_alpha   90.00
_cell.angle_beta   90.00
_cell.angle_gamma   90.00
#
_symmetry.space_group_name_H-M   'P 1'
#
loop_
_entity.id
_entity.type
_entity.pdbx_description
1 polymer ?
#
loop_
_entity_poly.entity_id
_entity_poly.type
_entity_poly.pdbx_seq_one_letter_code
_entity_poly.pdbx_strand_id
1 'polypeptide(L)'
;MRPAPCQPRFLIAALAGAALLAGCGDDAGDGRPKPKPEMMTAKVVTPGAAKGKAPLTLARISTKSGEILILEPDGSVTTMALDSPEGQDAFAVSEADLMALNANLDLDLGAGVAPDLPPRQTAQDKALEEFAARTQPALPTWAEGTEVDPAAFMGAQVVSLSPKGASDLVEVTANLREGVDADIAFSYATCALAGWAKRNGAPYGRHVRTLQDTRDGKLMIGAAFTLSDQKPMGLRVMETEDTLRECKARGIPAA
;
A
#
# COMPACT_ATOMS: atom_id res chain seq x y z
N MET A 1 32.60 -70.24 -48.49
CA MET A 1 33.27 -69.50 -49.59
C MET A 1 32.61 -68.12 -49.69
N ARG A 2 33.35 -67.04 -49.38
CA ARG A 2 33.00 -65.70 -49.87
C ARG A 2 33.74 -65.52 -51.21
N PRO A 3 33.08 -64.93 -52.22
CA PRO A 3 33.42 -63.54 -52.52
C PRO A 3 32.23 -62.69 -53.02
N ALA A 4 32.21 -61.43 -52.61
CA ALA A 4 31.74 -60.31 -53.45
C ALA A 4 32.94 -59.84 -54.30
N PRO A 5 32.86 -58.86 -55.22
CA PRO A 5 31.73 -58.07 -55.74
C PRO A 5 31.74 -57.97 -57.30
N CYS A 6 30.72 -57.35 -57.92
CA CYS A 6 30.90 -56.66 -59.21
C CYS A 6 29.72 -55.72 -59.50
N GLN A 7 30.00 -54.41 -59.49
CA GLN A 7 29.26 -53.35 -60.18
C GLN A 7 29.93 -53.13 -61.56
N PRO A 8 29.26 -52.62 -62.63
CA PRO A 8 28.82 -51.21 -62.66
C PRO A 8 27.69 -50.78 -63.65
N ARG A 9 27.35 -49.48 -63.53
CA ARG A 9 26.87 -48.51 -64.55
C ARG A 9 25.37 -48.36 -64.90
N PHE A 10 24.79 -47.36 -64.23
CA PHE A 10 24.06 -46.19 -64.76
C PHE A 10 23.20 -46.32 -66.03
N LEU A 11 21.89 -46.07 -65.86
CA LEU A 11 21.10 -45.10 -66.64
C LEU A 11 19.74 -44.82 -65.96
N ILE A 12 19.62 -43.59 -65.43
CA ILE A 12 18.47 -42.65 -65.41
C ILE A 12 17.04 -43.22 -65.34
N ALA A 13 16.32 -42.93 -64.25
CA ALA A 13 15.19 -41.98 -64.24
C ALA A 13 14.26 -42.15 -63.01
N ALA A 14 13.88 -41.00 -62.46
CA ALA A 14 12.58 -40.69 -61.88
C ALA A 14 12.25 -41.11 -60.42
N LEU A 15 11.79 -40.06 -59.72
CA LEU A 15 10.77 -40.05 -58.68
C LEU A 15 11.17 -40.41 -57.24
N ALA A 16 10.99 -39.36 -56.42
CA ALA A 16 10.28 -39.37 -55.15
C ALA A 16 11.03 -39.81 -53.88
N GLY A 17 10.94 -38.92 -52.89
CA GLY A 17 10.27 -39.33 -51.65
C GLY A 17 11.19 -39.70 -50.50
N ALA A 18 11.53 -38.67 -49.71
CA ALA A 18 11.58 -38.66 -48.25
C ALA A 18 12.15 -39.89 -47.53
N ALA A 19 13.33 -39.67 -46.94
CA ALA A 19 13.90 -40.48 -45.89
C ALA A 19 12.96 -40.60 -44.68
N LEU A 20 12.87 -41.84 -44.20
CA LEU A 20 12.23 -42.26 -42.97
C LEU A 20 12.96 -41.64 -41.76
N LEU A 21 12.26 -40.80 -41.00
CA LEU A 21 12.49 -40.65 -39.57
C LEU A 21 11.34 -41.33 -38.86
N ALA A 22 11.69 -42.35 -38.08
CA ALA A 22 10.79 -43.10 -37.22
C ALA A 22 10.16 -42.14 -36.20
N GLY A 23 8.88 -41.83 -36.41
CA GLY A 23 8.01 -41.22 -35.41
C GLY A 23 7.32 -42.33 -34.63
N CYS A 24 7.48 -42.33 -33.30
CA CYS A 24 6.59 -43.05 -32.41
C CYS A 24 5.17 -42.60 -32.69
N GLY A 25 4.33 -43.54 -33.14
CA GLY A 25 2.90 -43.33 -33.21
C GLY A 25 2.31 -43.35 -31.81
N ASP A 26 1.53 -42.32 -31.51
CA ASP A 26 0.17 -42.51 -31.00
C ASP A 26 -0.69 -41.31 -31.43
N ASP A 27 -1.89 -41.65 -31.92
CA ASP A 27 -3.01 -40.81 -32.34
C ASP A 27 -2.81 -39.83 -33.51
N ALA A 28 -3.14 -40.32 -34.69
CA ALA A 28 -3.65 -39.51 -35.80
C ALA A 28 -4.98 -38.87 -35.41
N GLY A 29 -4.92 -37.73 -34.71
CA GLY A 29 -6.05 -36.82 -34.59
C GLY A 29 -6.29 -36.11 -35.92
N ASP A 30 -7.50 -36.25 -36.45
CA ASP A 30 -8.07 -35.28 -37.39
C ASP A 30 -7.76 -33.87 -36.85
N GLY A 31 -7.39 -32.89 -37.69
CA GLY A 31 -7.00 -31.54 -37.26
C GLY A 31 -8.06 -30.72 -36.50
N ARG A 32 -9.05 -31.37 -35.90
CA ARG A 32 -10.03 -30.85 -34.96
C ARG A 32 -9.33 -30.44 -33.66
N PRO A 33 -9.61 -29.22 -33.14
CA PRO A 33 -9.12 -28.80 -31.83
C PRO A 33 -9.52 -29.82 -30.77
N LYS A 34 -8.60 -30.11 -29.83
CA LYS A 34 -8.88 -30.99 -28.69
C LYS A 34 -10.14 -30.51 -27.96
N PRO A 35 -11.04 -31.41 -27.54
CA PRO A 35 -12.21 -31.03 -26.76
C PRO A 35 -11.77 -30.32 -25.48
N LYS A 36 -12.53 -29.29 -25.08
CA LYS A 36 -12.27 -28.53 -23.84
C LYS A 36 -12.26 -29.52 -22.67
N PRO A 37 -11.21 -29.52 -21.81
CA PRO A 37 -11.16 -30.41 -20.67
C PRO A 37 -12.29 -30.09 -19.70
N GLU A 38 -12.87 -31.09 -19.04
CA GLU A 38 -13.99 -30.89 -18.10
C GLU A 38 -13.59 -30.07 -16.86
N MET A 39 -12.30 -30.08 -16.50
CA MET A 39 -11.75 -29.32 -15.40
C MET A 39 -10.39 -28.72 -15.75
N MET A 40 -10.11 -27.55 -15.21
CA MET A 40 -8.79 -26.90 -15.26
C MET A 40 -8.28 -26.64 -13.84
N THR A 41 -6.98 -26.76 -13.62
CA THR A 41 -6.34 -26.45 -12.33
C THR A 41 -5.64 -25.10 -12.42
N ALA A 42 -5.94 -24.20 -11.49
CA ALA A 42 -5.31 -22.89 -11.40
C ALA A 42 -4.69 -22.70 -10.02
N LYS A 43 -3.64 -21.87 -9.93
CA LYS A 43 -3.12 -21.39 -8.65
C LYS A 43 -3.70 -20.02 -8.42
N VAL A 44 -4.41 -19.83 -7.31
CA VAL A 44 -5.09 -18.58 -6.98
C VAL A 44 -4.51 -18.02 -5.70
N VAL A 45 -4.45 -16.70 -5.63
CA VAL A 45 -4.01 -15.97 -4.44
C VAL A 45 -5.20 -15.84 -3.51
N THR A 46 -5.08 -16.32 -2.26
CA THR A 46 -6.15 -16.16 -1.27
C THR A 46 -6.39 -14.66 -0.98
N PRO A 47 -7.61 -14.13 -1.19
CA PRO A 47 -7.93 -12.75 -0.86
C PRO A 47 -7.71 -12.46 0.62
N GLY A 48 -7.08 -11.33 0.94
CA GLY A 48 -6.83 -10.90 2.34
C GLY A 48 -5.49 -11.33 2.95
N ALA A 49 -4.65 -12.06 2.23
CA ALA A 49 -3.30 -12.37 2.69
C ALA A 49 -2.33 -11.18 2.50
N ALA A 50 -1.46 -10.94 3.48
CA ALA A 50 -0.49 -9.85 3.47
C ALA A 50 0.42 -9.90 2.22
N LYS A 51 0.70 -8.73 1.62
CA LYS A 51 1.62 -8.58 0.47
C LYS A 51 2.92 -9.36 0.72
N GLY A 52 3.23 -10.32 -0.15
CA GLY A 52 4.43 -11.16 -0.08
C GLY A 52 4.32 -12.45 0.77
N LYS A 53 3.16 -12.74 1.37
CA LYS A 53 2.91 -13.98 2.14
C LYS A 53 1.59 -14.67 1.79
N ALA A 54 1.03 -14.40 0.61
CA ALA A 54 -0.17 -15.10 0.19
C ALA A 54 0.17 -16.53 -0.26
N PRO A 55 -0.25 -17.57 0.47
CA PRO A 55 -0.08 -18.93 -0.01
C PRO A 55 -0.88 -19.10 -1.31
N LEU A 56 -0.23 -19.61 -2.35
CA LEU A 56 -0.91 -19.98 -3.58
C LEU A 56 -1.72 -21.26 -3.30
N THR A 57 -3.03 -21.18 -3.31
CA THR A 57 -3.91 -22.35 -3.18
C THR A 57 -4.23 -22.93 -4.56
N LEU A 58 -4.36 -24.25 -4.61
CA LEU A 58 -4.77 -24.95 -5.84
C LEU A 58 -6.29 -24.90 -5.95
N ALA A 59 -6.79 -24.22 -6.97
CA ALA A 59 -8.20 -24.20 -7.32
C ALA A 59 -8.47 -25.13 -8.51
N ARG A 60 -9.65 -25.76 -8.51
CA ARG A 60 -10.18 -26.46 -9.69
C ARG A 60 -11.34 -25.65 -10.26
N ILE A 61 -11.33 -25.48 -11.58
CA ILE A 61 -12.33 -24.72 -12.32
C ILE A 61 -13.11 -25.72 -13.17
N SER A 62 -14.41 -25.83 -12.91
CA SER A 62 -15.33 -26.58 -13.77
C SER A 62 -15.56 -25.80 -15.06
N THR A 63 -15.16 -26.36 -16.19
CA THR A 63 -15.28 -25.67 -17.47
C THR A 63 -16.72 -25.66 -18.02
N LYS A 64 -17.60 -26.45 -17.40
CA LYS A 64 -19.02 -26.62 -17.74
C LYS A 64 -19.94 -25.70 -16.93
N SER A 65 -19.64 -25.50 -15.64
CA SER A 65 -20.45 -24.65 -14.74
C SER A 65 -19.84 -23.26 -14.48
N GLY A 66 -18.56 -23.02 -14.80
CA GLY A 66 -17.91 -21.75 -14.49
C GLY A 66 -17.72 -21.54 -12.99
N GLU A 67 -17.73 -22.61 -12.19
CA GLU A 67 -17.54 -22.56 -10.75
C GLU A 67 -16.10 -22.90 -10.38
N ILE A 68 -15.59 -22.15 -9.41
CA ILE A 68 -14.29 -22.35 -8.80
C ILE A 68 -14.50 -23.12 -7.50
N LEU A 69 -13.82 -24.25 -7.39
CA LEU A 69 -13.75 -25.07 -6.19
C LEU A 69 -12.38 -24.86 -5.56
N ILE A 70 -12.33 -24.18 -4.41
CA ILE A 70 -11.09 -23.93 -3.67
C ILE A 70 -11.00 -24.97 -2.55
N LEU A 71 -9.91 -25.73 -2.52
CA LEU A 71 -9.61 -26.65 -1.42
C LEU A 71 -8.83 -25.88 -0.35
N GLU A 72 -9.49 -25.64 0.77
CA GLU A 72 -8.90 -24.94 1.91
C GLU A 72 -7.90 -25.84 2.66
N PRO A 73 -6.98 -25.26 3.45
CA PRO A 73 -6.01 -26.02 4.23
C PRO A 73 -6.62 -26.99 5.24
N ASP A 74 -7.86 -26.75 5.65
CA ASP A 74 -8.64 -27.61 6.55
C ASP A 74 -9.38 -28.75 5.82
N GLY A 75 -9.24 -28.83 4.50
CA GLY A 75 -9.87 -29.83 3.64
C GLY A 75 -11.31 -29.52 3.24
N SER A 76 -11.85 -28.36 3.62
CA SER A 76 -13.16 -27.89 3.16
C SER A 76 -13.11 -27.39 1.71
N VAL A 77 -14.25 -27.45 1.03
CA VAL A 77 -14.39 -26.96 -0.36
C VAL A 77 -15.33 -25.77 -0.34
N THR A 78 -14.82 -24.60 -0.70
CA THR A 78 -15.62 -23.39 -0.93
C THR A 78 -15.89 -23.25 -2.43
N THR A 79 -17.12 -22.86 -2.77
CA THR A 79 -17.55 -22.67 -4.16
C THR A 79 -17.75 -21.19 -4.45
N MET A 80 -17.27 -20.73 -5.59
CA MET A 80 -17.44 -19.36 -6.06
C MET A 80 -17.77 -19.35 -7.55
N ALA A 81 -18.79 -18.59 -7.95
CA ALA A 81 -19.14 -18.43 -9.36
C ALA A 81 -18.17 -17.44 -10.03
N LEU A 82 -17.56 -17.82 -11.15
CA LEU A 82 -16.58 -17.00 -11.86
C LEU A 82 -17.19 -15.69 -12.41
N ASP A 83 -18.48 -15.73 -12.77
CA ASP A 83 -19.19 -14.57 -13.30
C ASP A 83 -19.70 -13.61 -12.20
N SER A 84 -19.53 -13.95 -10.92
CA SER A 84 -19.87 -13.03 -9.83
C SER A 84 -18.83 -11.90 -9.73
N PRO A 85 -19.18 -10.73 -9.18
CA PRO A 85 -18.22 -9.65 -8.93
C PRO A 85 -16.98 -10.14 -8.17
N GLU A 86 -17.16 -11.00 -7.17
CA GLU A 86 -16.09 -11.59 -6.36
C GLU A 86 -15.23 -12.58 -7.17
N GLY A 87 -15.84 -13.35 -8.07
CA GLY A 87 -15.14 -14.24 -9.00
C GLY A 87 -14.34 -13.48 -10.05
N GLN A 88 -14.87 -12.37 -10.56
CA GLN A 88 -14.17 -11.50 -11.50
C GLN A 88 -12.99 -10.79 -10.84
N ASP A 89 -13.16 -10.30 -9.61
CA ASP A 89 -12.10 -9.64 -8.84
C ASP A 89 -10.97 -10.62 -8.45
N ALA A 90 -11.28 -11.87 -8.15
CA ALA A 90 -10.26 -12.89 -7.80
C ALA A 90 -9.32 -13.25 -8.96
N PHE A 91 -9.75 -13.03 -10.20
CA PHE A 91 -8.99 -13.30 -11.42
C PHE A 91 -8.66 -12.03 -12.22
N ALA A 92 -8.99 -10.85 -11.69
CA ALA A 92 -8.61 -9.57 -12.27
C ALA A 92 -7.10 -9.40 -12.11
N VAL A 93 -6.34 -9.94 -13.07
CA VAL A 93 -4.89 -9.81 -13.10
C VAL A 93 -4.55 -8.40 -13.59
N SER A 94 -3.91 -7.60 -12.74
CA SER A 94 -3.44 -6.29 -13.17
C SER A 94 -2.23 -6.42 -14.09
N GLU A 95 -1.99 -5.39 -14.90
CA GLU A 95 -0.80 -5.34 -15.75
C GLU A 95 0.50 -5.36 -14.93
N ALA A 96 0.48 -4.79 -13.72
CA ALA A 96 1.59 -4.87 -12.77
C ALA A 96 1.80 -6.29 -12.24
N ASP A 97 0.73 -7.04 -11.97
CA ASP A 97 0.81 -8.45 -11.57
C ASP A 97 1.33 -9.31 -12.73
N LEU A 98 0.90 -9.02 -13.97
CA LEU A 98 1.42 -9.67 -15.17
C LEU A 98 2.90 -9.34 -15.42
N MET A 99 3.35 -8.11 -15.17
CA MET A 99 4.76 -7.73 -15.26
C MET A 99 5.61 -8.41 -14.18
N ALA A 100 5.10 -8.53 -12.95
CA ALA A 100 5.76 -9.24 -11.86
C ALA A 100 5.84 -10.76 -12.11
N LEU A 101 4.83 -11.33 -12.76
CA LEU A 101 4.87 -12.72 -13.22
C LEU A 101 5.82 -12.89 -14.42
N ASN A 102 5.80 -11.99 -15.40
CA ASN A 102 6.67 -12.04 -16.59
C ASN A 102 8.16 -11.98 -16.21
N ALA A 103 8.51 -11.15 -15.22
CA ALA A 103 9.88 -11.08 -14.70
C ALA A 103 10.37 -12.41 -14.10
N ASN A 104 9.46 -13.32 -13.72
CA ASN A 104 9.77 -14.62 -13.14
C ASN A 104 9.47 -15.81 -14.08
N LEU A 105 8.61 -15.61 -15.09
CA LEU A 105 8.12 -16.62 -16.01
C LEU A 105 8.13 -15.99 -17.39
N ASP A 106 9.15 -16.32 -18.19
CA ASP A 106 9.42 -15.86 -19.55
C ASP A 106 8.21 -16.07 -20.49
N LEU A 107 7.18 -15.23 -20.37
CA LEU A 107 5.87 -15.37 -21.02
C LEU A 107 5.70 -14.25 -22.06
N ASP A 108 5.67 -14.64 -23.34
CA ASP A 108 5.48 -13.72 -24.46
C ASP A 108 4.00 -13.33 -24.62
N LEU A 109 3.60 -12.23 -23.97
CA LEU A 109 2.28 -11.63 -24.13
C LEU A 109 2.29 -10.65 -25.30
N GLY A 110 2.16 -11.19 -26.51
CA GLY A 110 2.11 -10.44 -27.76
C GLY A 110 0.98 -9.40 -27.83
N ALA A 111 1.36 -8.17 -28.19
CA ALA A 111 0.58 -7.15 -28.89
C ALA A 111 -0.92 -7.04 -28.53
N GLY A 112 -1.23 -6.51 -27.36
CA GLY A 112 -2.60 -6.12 -27.00
C GLY A 112 -2.72 -5.01 -25.96
N VAL A 113 -1.60 -4.46 -25.48
CA VAL A 113 -1.61 -3.39 -24.48
C VAL A 113 -1.37 -2.07 -25.20
N ALA A 114 -2.37 -1.19 -25.17
CA ALA A 114 -2.19 0.18 -25.64
C ALA A 114 -1.08 0.83 -24.79
N PRO A 115 0.09 1.16 -25.37
CA PRO A 115 1.33 1.44 -24.62
C PRO A 115 1.34 2.78 -23.87
N ASP A 116 0.19 3.47 -23.81
CA ASP A 116 0.14 4.88 -23.43
C ASP A 116 -1.09 5.25 -22.59
N LEU A 117 -1.71 4.27 -21.92
CA LEU A 117 -2.70 4.59 -20.88
C LEU A 117 -1.97 4.81 -19.55
N PRO A 118 -2.14 5.98 -18.90
CA PRO A 118 -1.55 6.21 -17.59
C PRO A 118 -2.08 5.14 -16.62
N PRO A 119 -1.22 4.62 -15.72
CA PRO A 119 -1.64 3.63 -14.74
C PRO A 119 -2.85 4.15 -13.97
N ARG A 120 -3.93 3.37 -13.91
CA ARG A 120 -5.09 3.73 -13.08
C ARG A 120 -4.65 3.75 -11.63
N GLN A 121 -4.96 4.83 -10.92
CA GLN A 121 -4.68 4.93 -9.48
C GLN A 121 -5.33 3.76 -8.72
N THR A 122 -4.55 3.11 -7.86
CA THR A 122 -5.06 2.04 -7.00
C THR A 122 -6.01 2.62 -5.94
N ALA A 123 -6.83 1.77 -5.31
CA ALA A 123 -7.64 2.21 -4.16
C ALA A 123 -6.77 2.74 -3.01
N GLN A 124 -5.55 2.22 -2.87
CA GLN A 124 -4.57 2.71 -1.90
C GLN A 124 -4.10 4.14 -2.23
N ASP A 125 -3.81 4.42 -3.50
CA ASP A 125 -3.35 5.75 -3.93
C ASP A 125 -4.43 6.81 -3.71
N LYS A 126 -5.68 6.48 -4.05
CA LYS A 126 -6.83 7.37 -3.79
C LYS A 126 -7.00 7.66 -2.30
N ALA A 127 -6.89 6.63 -1.45
CA ALA A 127 -6.99 6.81 -0.01
C ALA A 127 -5.84 7.67 0.57
N LEU A 128 -4.62 7.53 0.02
CA LEU A 128 -3.49 8.37 0.40
C LEU A 128 -3.65 9.81 -0.07
N GLU A 129 -4.17 10.02 -1.28
CA GLU A 129 -4.49 11.35 -1.82
C GLU A 129 -5.58 12.04 -0.99
N GLU A 130 -6.65 11.33 -0.65
CA GLU A 130 -7.72 11.81 0.24
C GLU A 130 -7.19 12.15 1.64
N PHE A 131 -6.29 11.34 2.19
CA PHE A 131 -5.65 11.63 3.48
C PHE A 131 -4.75 12.87 3.41
N ALA A 132 -3.94 12.98 2.34
CA ALA A 132 -3.08 14.14 2.11
C ALA A 132 -3.91 15.42 1.99
N ALA A 133 -5.05 15.38 1.29
CA ALA A 133 -5.98 16.50 1.16
C ALA A 133 -6.59 16.95 2.50
N ARG A 134 -6.65 16.08 3.51
CA ARG A 134 -7.14 16.39 4.86
C ARG A 134 -6.05 16.87 5.82
N THR A 135 -4.78 16.82 5.40
CA THR A 135 -3.67 17.27 6.24
C THR A 135 -3.72 18.78 6.40
N GLN A 136 -3.57 19.25 7.63
CA GLN A 136 -3.59 20.64 8.02
C GLN A 136 -2.22 21.06 8.55
N PRO A 137 -1.88 22.36 8.49
CA PRO A 137 -0.69 22.88 9.14
C PRO A 137 -0.65 22.54 10.64
N ALA A 138 0.56 22.51 11.20
CA ALA A 138 0.77 22.25 12.62
C ALA A 138 -0.04 23.22 13.49
N LEU A 139 0.05 24.51 13.19
CA LEU A 139 -0.72 25.57 13.84
C LEU A 139 -2.01 25.85 13.07
N PRO A 140 -3.17 25.96 13.75
CA PRO A 140 -4.42 26.40 13.14
C PRO A 140 -4.28 27.77 12.45
N THR A 141 -5.10 28.00 11.43
CA THR A 141 -5.22 29.32 10.80
C THR A 141 -6.05 30.23 11.69
N TRP A 142 -5.55 31.43 11.99
CA TRP A 142 -6.28 32.43 12.76
C TRP A 142 -6.99 33.42 11.84
N ALA A 143 -8.04 34.08 12.35
CA ALA A 143 -8.64 35.20 11.65
C ALA A 143 -7.63 36.34 11.47
N GLU A 144 -7.66 37.01 10.33
CA GLU A 144 -6.78 38.14 10.06
C GLU A 144 -6.99 39.26 11.09
N GLY A 145 -5.91 39.81 11.62
CA GLY A 145 -5.97 40.82 12.68
C GLY A 145 -6.22 40.27 14.10
N THR A 146 -6.15 38.95 14.30
CA THR A 146 -6.17 38.37 15.66
C THR A 146 -4.94 38.84 16.44
N GLU A 147 -5.15 39.73 17.42
CA GLU A 147 -4.10 40.22 18.31
C GLU A 147 -4.10 39.39 19.59
N VAL A 148 -2.96 38.78 19.91
CA VAL A 148 -2.83 37.93 21.10
C VAL A 148 -2.03 38.65 22.17
N ASP A 149 -2.67 38.92 23.31
CA ASP A 149 -2.01 39.48 24.48
C ASP A 149 -0.98 38.45 25.02
N PRO A 150 0.33 38.75 25.03
CA PRO A 150 1.34 37.83 25.57
C PRO A 150 1.10 37.47 27.04
N ALA A 151 0.46 38.35 27.81
CA ALA A 151 0.09 38.08 29.20
C ALA A 151 -1.09 37.10 29.34
N ALA A 152 -1.69 36.65 28.24
CA ALA A 152 -2.66 35.57 28.24
C ALA A 152 -1.99 34.18 28.41
N PHE A 153 -0.70 34.05 28.08
CA PHE A 153 0.06 32.82 28.22
C PHE A 153 0.67 32.72 29.62
N MET A 154 0.09 31.88 30.48
CA MET A 154 0.47 31.82 31.90
C MET A 154 1.56 30.79 32.21
N GLY A 155 1.77 29.82 31.31
CA GLY A 155 2.84 28.84 31.41
C GLY A 155 2.49 27.53 30.72
N ALA A 156 3.50 26.73 30.36
CA ALA A 156 3.30 25.42 29.77
C ALA A 156 4.28 24.40 30.37
N GLN A 157 3.83 23.15 30.50
CA GLN A 157 4.61 22.04 30.98
C GLN A 157 4.54 20.90 29.97
N VAL A 158 5.68 20.24 29.76
CA VAL A 158 5.81 19.10 28.84
C VAL A 158 6.25 17.88 29.65
N VAL A 159 5.47 16.80 29.57
CA VAL A 159 5.71 15.54 30.32
C VAL A 159 5.75 14.38 29.34
N SER A 160 6.82 13.58 29.39
CA SER A 160 6.85 12.31 28.67
C SER A 160 5.96 11.28 29.36
N LEU A 161 5.08 10.65 28.59
CA LEU A 161 4.15 9.62 29.05
C LEU A 161 4.65 8.20 28.75
N SER A 162 5.77 8.06 28.05
CA SER A 162 6.23 6.76 27.57
C SER A 162 6.92 5.94 28.67
N PRO A 163 6.52 4.68 28.86
CA PRO A 163 7.35 3.72 29.58
C PRO A 163 8.63 3.43 28.77
N LYS A 164 9.70 3.03 29.45
CA LYS A 164 11.00 2.74 28.81
C LYS A 164 10.83 1.75 27.64
N GLY A 165 11.16 2.20 26.43
CA GLY A 165 11.14 1.38 25.20
C GLY A 165 9.89 1.51 24.31
N ALA A 166 8.94 2.40 24.62
CA ALA A 166 7.79 2.70 23.77
C ALA A 166 7.98 3.97 22.91
N SER A 167 7.12 4.16 21.89
CA SER A 167 7.07 5.40 21.10
C SER A 167 7.01 6.64 21.99
N ASP A 168 7.77 7.69 21.69
CA ASP A 168 7.88 8.90 22.51
C ASP A 168 6.58 9.72 22.49
N LEU A 169 5.66 9.37 23.38
CA LEU A 169 4.41 10.04 23.66
C LEU A 169 4.66 11.11 24.72
N VAL A 170 4.23 12.32 24.42
CA VAL A 170 4.42 13.49 25.27
C VAL A 170 3.09 14.21 25.43
N GLU A 171 2.77 14.63 26.64
CA GLU A 171 1.65 15.51 26.94
C GLU A 171 2.15 16.90 27.30
N VAL A 172 1.54 17.88 26.67
CA VAL A 172 1.76 19.30 26.91
C VAL A 172 0.53 19.85 27.61
N THR A 173 0.74 20.41 28.79
CA THR A 173 -0.27 21.13 29.54
C THR A 173 0.05 22.62 29.48
N ALA A 174 -0.83 23.43 28.89
CA ALA A 174 -0.68 24.88 28.82
C ALA A 174 -1.79 25.56 29.63
N ASN A 175 -1.42 26.56 30.43
CA ASN A 175 -2.34 27.41 31.18
C ASN A 175 -2.43 28.77 30.49
N LEU A 176 -3.66 29.23 30.28
CA LEU A 176 -3.98 30.50 29.66
C LEU A 176 -5.04 31.24 30.48
N ARG A 177 -5.16 32.55 30.23
CA ARG A 177 -6.27 33.35 30.73
C ARG A 177 -7.60 32.76 30.23
N GLU A 178 -8.62 32.81 31.06
CA GLU A 178 -9.98 32.43 30.66
C GLU A 178 -10.48 33.30 29.48
N GLY A 179 -11.24 32.70 28.57
CA GLY A 179 -11.79 33.36 27.38
C GLY A 179 -10.87 33.39 26.16
N VAL A 180 -9.66 32.81 26.25
CA VAL A 180 -8.79 32.63 25.07
C VAL A 180 -9.39 31.57 24.14
N ASP A 181 -9.31 31.84 22.84
CA ASP A 181 -9.80 30.93 21.80
C ASP A 181 -9.06 29.58 21.80
N ALA A 182 -9.78 28.51 21.43
CA ALA A 182 -9.25 27.15 21.43
C ALA A 182 -8.08 26.95 20.45
N ASP A 183 -8.10 27.62 19.30
CA ASP A 183 -7.02 27.54 18.31
C ASP A 183 -5.77 28.29 18.80
N ILE A 184 -5.93 29.39 19.52
CA ILE A 184 -4.82 30.10 20.18
C ILE A 184 -4.23 29.22 21.29
N ALA A 185 -5.08 28.63 22.12
CA ALA A 185 -4.65 27.73 23.19
C ALA A 185 -3.89 26.52 22.63
N PHE A 186 -4.40 25.89 21.57
CA PHE A 186 -3.73 24.76 20.92
C PHE A 186 -2.41 25.18 20.26
N SER A 187 -2.37 26.36 19.65
CA SER A 187 -1.13 26.92 19.10
C SER A 187 -0.07 27.10 20.19
N TYR A 188 -0.46 27.58 21.38
CA TYR A 188 0.46 27.72 22.49
C TYR A 188 1.01 26.37 22.97
N ALA A 189 0.17 25.35 23.12
CA ALA A 189 0.62 24.01 23.46
C ALA A 189 1.59 23.44 22.41
N THR A 190 1.32 23.67 21.12
CA THR A 190 2.19 23.24 20.02
C THR A 190 3.52 24.00 20.01
N CYS A 191 3.52 25.30 20.30
CA CYS A 191 4.74 26.10 20.43
C CYS A 191 5.60 25.68 21.63
N ALA A 192 4.97 25.38 22.77
CA ALA A 192 5.66 24.83 23.94
C ALA A 192 6.29 23.47 23.64
N LEU A 193 5.60 22.60 22.89
CA LEU A 193 6.18 21.35 22.41
C LEU A 193 7.40 21.60 21.53
N ALA A 194 7.32 22.52 20.56
CA ALA A 194 8.41 22.79 19.64
C ALA A 194 9.68 23.27 20.38
N GLY A 195 9.52 24.15 21.38
CA GLY A 195 10.62 24.61 22.23
C GLY A 195 11.29 23.46 23.00
N TRP A 196 10.47 22.59 23.59
CA TRP A 196 10.95 21.40 24.30
C TRP A 196 11.60 20.39 23.33
N ALA A 197 10.98 20.12 22.18
CA ALA A 197 11.43 19.16 21.19
C ALA A 197 12.80 19.53 20.62
N LYS A 198 13.05 20.83 20.38
CA LYS A 198 14.36 21.34 19.97
C LYS A 198 15.46 21.03 20.97
N ARG A 199 15.17 21.17 22.28
CA ARG A 199 16.13 20.84 23.35
C ARG A 199 16.40 19.33 23.46
N ASN A 200 15.44 18.50 23.05
CA ASN A 200 15.53 17.04 23.13
C ASN A 200 15.89 16.38 21.79
N GLY A 201 16.15 17.16 20.74
CA GLY A 201 16.57 16.64 19.43
C GLY A 201 15.48 15.94 18.63
N ALA A 202 14.19 16.20 18.93
CA ALA A 202 13.07 15.62 18.20
C ALA A 202 12.67 16.54 17.01
N PRO A 203 12.84 16.11 15.74
CA PRO A 203 12.55 16.95 14.58
C PRO A 203 11.06 17.02 14.24
N TYR A 204 10.28 15.99 14.59
CA TYR A 204 8.86 15.90 14.26
C TYR A 204 8.00 15.55 15.48
N GLY A 205 6.80 16.12 15.52
CA GLY A 205 5.74 15.74 16.46
C GLY A 205 4.40 15.61 15.74
N ARG A 206 3.70 14.49 15.91
CA ARG A 206 2.34 14.29 15.40
C ARG A 206 1.34 14.48 16.52
N HIS A 207 0.34 15.32 16.26
CA HIS A 207 -0.77 15.53 17.19
C HIS A 207 -1.63 14.26 17.33
N VAL A 208 -2.00 13.92 18.56
CA VAL A 208 -2.86 12.78 18.90
C VAL A 208 -4.23 13.24 19.41
N ARG A 209 -4.24 14.13 20.40
CA ARG A 209 -5.46 14.64 21.02
C ARG A 209 -5.25 15.99 21.68
N THR A 210 -6.34 16.72 21.86
CA THR A 210 -6.40 17.93 22.68
C THR A 210 -7.61 17.85 23.58
N LEU A 211 -7.44 18.14 24.87
CA LEU A 211 -8.50 18.30 25.85
C LEU A 211 -8.45 19.72 26.41
N GLN A 212 -9.61 20.29 26.70
CA GLN A 212 -9.75 21.62 27.27
C GLN A 212 -10.55 21.53 28.57
N ASP A 213 -10.09 22.24 29.59
CA ASP A 213 -10.75 22.34 30.90
C ASP A 213 -10.61 23.79 31.41
N THR A 214 -11.48 24.19 32.34
CA THR A 214 -11.40 25.50 33.02
C THR A 214 -11.31 25.27 34.51
N ARG A 215 -10.20 25.70 35.13
CA ARG A 215 -9.95 25.55 36.57
C ARG A 215 -9.46 26.84 37.18
N ASP A 216 -10.02 27.21 38.33
CA ASP A 216 -9.63 28.42 39.08
C ASP A 216 -9.64 29.72 38.24
N GLY A 217 -10.61 29.84 37.32
CA GLY A 217 -10.71 30.99 36.40
C GLY A 217 -9.59 31.04 35.34
N LYS A 218 -8.97 29.89 35.04
CA LYS A 218 -7.92 29.74 34.03
C LYS A 218 -8.32 28.68 33.03
N LEU A 219 -7.99 28.92 31.77
CA LEU A 219 -8.13 27.94 30.70
C LEU A 219 -6.93 26.99 30.74
N MET A 220 -7.17 25.71 30.82
CA MET A 220 -6.16 24.66 30.78
C MET A 220 -6.35 23.83 29.51
N ILE A 221 -5.28 23.65 28.74
CA ILE A 221 -5.27 22.81 27.55
C ILE A 221 -4.25 21.69 27.70
N GLY A 222 -4.70 20.45 27.51
CA GLY A 222 -3.86 19.24 27.51
C GLY A 222 -3.78 18.67 26.10
N ALA A 223 -2.65 18.80 25.43
CA ALA A 223 -2.41 18.29 24.09
C ALA A 223 -1.36 17.17 24.10
N ALA A 224 -1.67 16.03 23.50
CA ALA A 224 -0.76 14.89 23.42
C ALA A 224 -0.20 14.72 22.00
N PHE A 225 1.08 14.38 21.93
CA PHE A 225 1.84 14.25 20.69
C PHE A 225 2.74 13.03 20.72
N THR A 226 2.92 12.38 19.56
CA THR A 226 3.97 11.37 19.36
C THR A 226 5.15 12.00 18.62
N LEU A 227 6.35 11.81 19.14
CA LEU A 227 7.59 12.28 18.53
C LEU A 227 8.18 11.25 17.58
N SER A 228 8.95 11.71 16.60
CA SER A 228 9.58 10.87 15.58
C SER A 228 10.78 11.56 14.95
N ASP A 229 11.77 10.76 14.54
CA ASP A 229 12.94 11.20 13.77
C ASP A 229 12.62 11.44 12.30
N GLN A 230 11.59 10.76 11.78
CA GLN A 230 11.13 10.88 10.40
C GLN A 230 9.73 11.47 10.37
N LYS A 231 9.41 12.23 9.31
CA LYS A 231 8.10 12.88 9.16
C LYS A 231 6.98 11.83 9.21
N PRO A 232 6.17 11.80 10.28
CA PRO A 232 5.10 10.81 10.39
C PRO A 232 3.93 11.20 9.49
N MET A 233 3.12 10.21 9.11
CA MET A 233 1.79 10.49 8.58
C MET A 233 0.87 10.98 9.70
N GLY A 234 0.12 12.05 9.45
CA GLY A 234 -0.82 12.60 10.42
C GLY A 234 -1.59 13.79 9.86
N LEU A 235 -2.78 14.05 10.42
CA LEU A 235 -3.59 15.21 10.03
C LEU A 235 -2.94 16.53 10.43
N ARG A 236 -2.15 16.55 11.51
CA ARG A 236 -1.36 17.70 11.94
C ARG A 236 0.00 17.21 12.42
N VAL A 237 1.02 17.62 11.70
CA VAL A 237 2.42 17.26 11.96
C VAL A 237 3.22 18.53 12.13
N MET A 238 3.81 18.66 13.30
CA MET A 238 4.75 19.71 13.68
C MET A 238 6.14 19.34 13.16
N GLU A 239 6.77 20.25 12.44
CA GLU A 239 8.21 20.23 12.19
C GLU A 239 8.85 21.25 13.12
N THR A 240 9.77 20.82 13.98
CA THR A 240 10.21 21.59 15.15
C THR A 240 10.74 22.98 14.79
N GLU A 241 11.64 23.08 13.81
CA GLU A 241 12.24 24.36 13.43
C GLU A 241 11.24 25.29 12.70
N ASP A 242 10.37 24.73 11.87
CA ASP A 242 9.37 25.50 11.12
C ASP A 242 8.30 26.06 12.06
N THR A 243 7.80 25.22 12.97
CA THR A 243 6.85 25.64 14.00
C THR A 243 7.46 26.71 14.90
N LEU A 244 8.73 26.61 15.31
CA LEU A 244 9.38 27.66 16.11
C LEU A 244 9.46 29.01 15.38
N ARG A 245 9.75 29.00 14.07
CA ARG A 245 9.71 30.24 13.26
C ARG A 245 8.32 30.84 13.24
N GLU A 246 7.31 30.00 13.06
CA GLU A 246 5.91 30.43 13.02
C GLU A 246 5.41 30.95 14.38
N CYS A 247 5.75 30.27 15.47
CA CYS A 247 5.46 30.73 16.83
C CYS A 247 6.05 32.13 17.09
N LYS A 248 7.31 32.34 16.68
CA LYS A 248 7.97 33.65 16.79
C LYS A 248 7.26 34.72 15.95
N ALA A 249 6.85 34.38 14.73
CA ALA A 249 6.12 35.30 13.85
C ALA A 249 4.74 35.68 14.42
N ARG A 250 4.08 34.74 15.11
CA ARG A 250 2.76 34.94 15.75
C ARG A 250 2.85 35.51 17.18
N GLY A 251 4.05 35.79 17.69
CA GLY A 251 4.25 36.29 19.06
C GLY A 251 3.91 35.28 20.18
N ILE A 252 3.85 33.99 19.86
CA ILE A 252 3.55 32.93 20.83
C ILE A 252 4.85 32.46 21.49
N PRO A 253 4.93 32.44 22.83
CA PRO A 253 6.11 31.94 23.51
C PRO A 253 6.29 30.43 23.32
N ALA A 254 7.50 30.01 22.95
CA ALA A 254 7.93 28.62 22.95
C ALA A 254 8.72 28.36 24.25
N ALA A 255 8.15 27.57 25.15
CA ALA A 255 8.69 27.27 26.48
C ALA A 255 10.00 26.46 26.47
#